data_AF-A0A6G1HH53-F1
#
_entry.id   AF-A0A6G1HH53-F1
#
_cell.length_a   1.000
_cell.length_b   1.000
_cell.length_c   1.000
_cell.angle_alpha   90.00
_cell.angle_beta   90.00
_cell.angle_gamma   90.00
#
_symmetry.space_group_name_H-M   'P 1'
#
loop_
_entity.id
_entity.type
_entity.pdbx_description
1 polymer ?
#
loop_
_entity_poly.entity_id
_entity_poly.type
_entity_poly.pdbx_seq_one_letter_code
_entity_poly.pdbx_strand_id
1 'polypeptide(L)'
;TVLLINDKFLEVCTVRGKSMAPTLSPHYNERGEKDRFLISKFLPDVGLERGDVVAFWKPHNPEELGVKRVIALPGDTVEVAREEYPYRKVVVPFGHVWVEGDNWRESYDSNYYGPISQALIVGKGSYIMWPLDR
;
A
#
# COMPACT_ATOMS: atom_id res chain seq x y z
N THR A 1 16.89 -9.37 -25.29
CA THR A 1 15.48 -8.92 -25.41
C THR A 1 14.65 -9.13 -24.13
N VAL A 2 15.07 -9.95 -23.17
CA VAL A 2 14.37 -10.15 -21.87
C VAL A 2 14.37 -8.91 -20.96
N LEU A 3 15.32 -7.98 -21.14
CA LEU A 3 15.48 -6.77 -20.30
C LEU A 3 14.36 -5.72 -20.47
N LEU A 4 13.72 -5.62 -21.65
CA LEU A 4 12.71 -4.58 -21.93
C LEU A 4 11.31 -4.90 -21.38
N ILE A 5 11.01 -6.19 -21.14
CA ILE A 5 9.70 -6.62 -20.62
C ILE A 5 9.58 -6.26 -19.13
N ASN A 6 10.68 -6.27 -18.38
CA ASN A 6 10.63 -6.15 -16.92
C ASN A 6 10.15 -4.77 -16.47
N ASP A 7 10.74 -3.68 -16.98
CA ASP A 7 10.55 -2.34 -16.44
C ASP A 7 9.11 -1.79 -16.58
N LYS A 8 8.35 -2.31 -17.55
CA LYS A 8 6.96 -1.87 -17.80
C LYS A 8 5.90 -2.62 -17.00
N PHE A 9 6.19 -3.85 -16.55
CA PHE A 9 5.21 -4.72 -15.92
C PHE A 9 5.58 -5.11 -14.48
N LEU A 10 6.86 -5.11 -14.14
CA LEU A 10 7.37 -5.46 -12.81
C LEU A 10 8.35 -4.39 -12.33
N GLU A 11 8.17 -3.89 -11.12
CA GLU A 11 9.11 -2.95 -10.51
C GLU A 11 9.49 -3.43 -9.10
N VAL A 12 10.75 -3.19 -8.70
CA VAL A 12 11.20 -3.45 -7.33
C VAL A 12 11.07 -2.15 -6.53
N CYS A 13 10.08 -2.08 -5.65
CA CYS A 13 9.89 -0.98 -4.72
C CYS A 13 10.71 -1.23 -3.43
N THR A 14 11.37 -0.21 -2.90
CA THR A 14 12.03 -0.31 -1.59
C THR A 14 11.10 0.23 -0.52
N VAL A 15 10.72 -0.62 0.44
CA VAL A 15 9.84 -0.24 1.54
C VAL A 15 10.63 0.58 2.55
N ARG A 16 10.26 1.85 2.72
CA ARG A 16 10.88 2.76 3.67
C ARG A 16 9.92 3.02 4.82
N GLY A 17 10.39 2.78 6.04
CA GLY A 17 9.61 2.99 7.26
C GLY A 17 8.93 1.72 7.77
N LYS A 18 8.24 1.89 8.90
CA LYS A 18 7.71 0.81 9.76
C LYS A 18 6.22 0.55 9.59
N SER A 19 5.55 1.28 8.68
CA SER A 19 4.09 1.27 8.60
C SER A 19 3.50 -0.06 8.15
N MET A 20 4.27 -0.89 7.45
CA MET A 20 3.89 -2.22 7.00
C MET A 20 4.49 -3.34 7.87
N ALA A 21 5.12 -3.00 9.00
CA ALA A 21 5.58 -4.01 9.95
C ALA A 21 4.36 -4.71 10.59
N PRO A 22 4.41 -6.02 10.87
CA PRO A 22 5.56 -6.91 10.72
C PRO A 22 5.74 -7.50 9.31
N THR A 23 4.79 -7.31 8.40
CA THR A 23 4.79 -7.94 7.07
C THR A 23 5.99 -7.51 6.25
N LEU A 24 6.28 -6.21 6.21
CA LEU A 24 7.40 -5.62 5.47
C LEU A 24 8.29 -4.79 6.39
N SER A 25 9.59 -5.01 6.31
CA SER A 25 10.65 -4.32 7.05
C SER A 25 10.42 -4.31 8.59
N PRO A 26 10.21 -5.46 9.25
CA PRO A 26 9.89 -5.47 10.69
C PRO A 26 11.00 -4.94 11.58
N HIS A 27 12.28 -5.15 11.20
CA HIS A 27 13.44 -4.65 11.95
C HIS A 27 13.93 -3.29 11.45
N TYR A 28 13.06 -2.51 10.80
CA TYR A 28 13.42 -1.18 10.29
C TYR A 28 14.02 -0.28 11.39
N ASN A 29 13.44 -0.29 12.59
CA ASN A 29 13.94 0.53 13.70
C ASN A 29 15.17 -0.04 14.41
N GLU A 30 15.32 -1.38 14.41
CA GLU A 30 16.38 -2.07 15.15
C GLU A 30 17.68 -2.16 14.34
N ARG A 31 17.55 -2.48 13.05
CA ARG A 31 18.69 -2.77 12.16
C ARG A 31 18.72 -1.91 10.89
N GLY A 32 17.70 -1.07 10.67
CA GLY A 32 17.61 -0.26 9.45
C GLY A 32 17.28 -1.08 8.19
N GLU A 33 16.80 -2.31 8.36
CA GLU A 33 16.46 -3.23 7.27
C GLU A 33 15.35 -2.66 6.39
N LYS A 34 15.49 -2.88 5.09
CA LYS A 34 14.54 -2.42 4.08
C LYS A 34 14.22 -3.56 3.15
N ASP A 35 13.00 -4.06 3.23
CA ASP A 35 12.53 -5.07 2.31
C ASP A 35 12.39 -4.45 0.91
N ARG A 36 12.86 -5.22 -0.07
CA ARG A 36 12.66 -4.91 -1.49
C ARG A 36 11.49 -5.75 -1.96
N PHE A 37 10.43 -5.09 -2.36
CA PHE A 37 9.15 -5.70 -2.65
C PHE A 37 8.85 -5.58 -4.14
N LEU A 38 8.54 -6.70 -4.78
CA LEU A 38 8.18 -6.72 -6.19
C LEU A 38 6.71 -6.31 -6.35
N ILE A 39 6.47 -5.33 -7.21
CA ILE A 39 5.13 -4.90 -7.60
C ILE A 39 4.87 -5.21 -9.07
N SER A 40 3.69 -5.74 -9.36
CA SER A 40 3.14 -5.87 -10.70
C SER A 40 2.39 -4.60 -11.08
N LYS A 41 2.80 -3.98 -12.17
CA LYS A 41 2.17 -2.81 -12.80
C LYS A 41 1.14 -3.18 -13.86
N PHE A 42 0.97 -4.47 -14.16
CA PHE A 42 0.00 -4.91 -15.15
C PHE A 42 -1.42 -4.80 -14.58
N LEU A 43 -2.20 -3.83 -15.10
CA LEU A 43 -3.59 -3.56 -14.71
C LEU A 43 -3.76 -3.47 -13.17
N PRO A 44 -3.10 -2.51 -12.51
CA PRO A 44 -2.91 -2.52 -11.06
C PRO A 44 -4.18 -2.27 -10.25
N ASP A 45 -5.22 -1.73 -10.88
CA ASP A 45 -6.55 -1.46 -10.32
C ASP A 45 -7.57 -2.59 -10.60
N VAL A 46 -7.25 -3.51 -11.51
CA VAL A 46 -8.15 -4.61 -11.88
C VAL A 46 -7.98 -5.78 -10.93
N GLY A 47 -9.09 -6.29 -10.41
CA GLY A 47 -9.09 -7.46 -9.52
C GLY A 47 -8.42 -7.20 -8.18
N LEU A 48 -8.48 -5.96 -7.68
CA LEU A 48 -8.06 -5.63 -6.32
C LEU A 48 -8.91 -6.40 -5.32
N GLU A 49 -8.23 -7.06 -4.39
CA GLU A 49 -8.84 -7.83 -3.32
C GLU A 49 -8.49 -7.23 -1.96
N ARG A 50 -9.36 -7.46 -0.98
CA ARG A 50 -9.03 -7.16 0.41
C ARG A 50 -7.81 -8.00 0.81
N GLY A 51 -6.84 -7.36 1.46
CA GLY A 51 -5.57 -7.97 1.84
C GLY A 51 -4.44 -7.71 0.85
N ASP A 52 -4.71 -7.22 -0.36
CA ASP A 52 -3.66 -6.87 -1.31
C ASP A 52 -2.75 -5.77 -0.75
N VAL A 53 -1.43 -5.94 -0.90
CA VAL A 53 -0.46 -4.86 -0.62
C VAL A 53 -0.24 -4.09 -1.90
N VAL A 54 -0.46 -2.78 -1.87
CA VAL A 54 -0.38 -1.93 -3.05
C VAL A 54 0.63 -0.81 -2.85
N ALA A 55 1.34 -0.47 -3.94
CA ALA A 55 2.15 0.73 -4.03
C ALA A 55 1.34 1.81 -4.79
N PHE A 56 1.29 3.03 -4.26
CA PHE A 56 0.49 4.12 -4.83
C PHE A 56 1.13 5.47 -4.59
N TRP A 57 0.85 6.46 -5.44
CA TRP A 57 1.26 7.85 -5.22
C TRP A 57 0.47 8.47 -4.07
N LYS A 58 1.16 9.05 -3.08
CA LYS A 58 0.47 9.62 -1.91
C LYS A 58 -0.36 10.84 -2.31
N PRO A 59 -1.65 10.93 -1.94
CA PRO A 59 -2.49 12.08 -2.25
C PRO A 59 -1.94 13.43 -1.77
N HIS A 60 -1.22 13.44 -0.63
CA HIS A 60 -0.68 14.65 0.00
C HIS A 60 0.78 14.94 -0.34
N ASN A 61 1.48 13.99 -0.96
CA ASN A 61 2.85 14.16 -1.41
C ASN A 61 3.09 13.32 -2.67
N PRO A 62 2.65 13.79 -3.85
CA PRO A 62 2.60 12.99 -5.07
C PRO A 62 3.95 12.52 -5.60
N GLU A 63 5.07 13.06 -5.10
CA GLU A 63 6.42 12.61 -5.47
C GLU A 63 6.87 11.36 -4.71
N GLU A 64 6.09 10.92 -3.70
CA GLU A 64 6.41 9.78 -2.87
C GLU A 64 5.41 8.63 -3.04
N LEU A 65 5.93 7.41 -3.14
CA LEU A 65 5.13 6.20 -3.08
C LEU A 65 4.81 5.82 -1.63
N GLY A 66 3.56 5.47 -1.38
CA GLY A 66 3.11 4.75 -0.20
C GLY A 66 2.98 3.26 -0.50
N VAL A 67 3.27 2.42 0.49
CA VAL A 67 2.95 0.98 0.47
C VAL A 67 2.00 0.70 1.62
N LYS A 68 0.81 0.19 1.31
CA LYS A 68 -0.26 -0.10 2.27
C LYS A 68 -1.02 -1.36 1.87
N ARG A 69 -1.80 -1.90 2.80
CA ARG A 69 -2.73 -2.99 2.56
C ARG A 69 -4.13 -2.46 2.25
N VAL A 70 -4.79 -3.01 1.25
CA VAL A 70 -6.20 -2.77 0.95
C VAL A 70 -7.04 -3.45 2.03
N ILE A 71 -7.81 -2.66 2.78
CA ILE A 71 -8.69 -3.17 3.84
C ILE A 71 -10.14 -3.24 3.37
N ALA A 72 -10.55 -2.29 2.54
CA ALA A 72 -11.91 -2.22 2.00
C ALA A 72 -11.92 -1.70 0.55
N LEU A 73 -12.89 -2.21 -0.21
CA LEU A 73 -13.13 -2.01 -1.63
C LEU A 73 -14.37 -1.13 -1.85
N PRO A 74 -14.64 -0.67 -3.08
CA PRO A 74 -15.85 0.08 -3.39
C PRO A 74 -17.14 -0.52 -2.83
N GLY A 75 -17.95 0.29 -2.16
CA GLY A 75 -19.22 -0.11 -1.54
C GLY A 75 -19.10 -0.64 -0.10
N ASP A 76 -17.89 -0.96 0.35
CA ASP A 76 -17.66 -1.38 1.74
C ASP A 76 -17.86 -0.22 2.71
N THR A 77 -18.28 -0.54 3.94
CA THR A 77 -18.33 0.43 5.04
C THR A 77 -17.20 0.15 6.01
N VAL A 78 -16.42 1.18 6.34
CA VAL A 78 -15.30 1.12 7.27
C VAL A 78 -15.63 1.95 8.52
N GLU A 79 -15.32 1.41 9.69
CA GLU A 79 -15.27 2.18 10.93
C GLU A 79 -13.89 2.78 11.09
N VAL A 80 -13.81 4.10 11.09
CA VAL A 80 -12.52 4.81 11.12
C VAL A 80 -11.96 4.75 12.54
N ALA A 81 -10.76 4.23 12.70
CA ALA A 81 -10.18 3.98 14.01
C ALA A 81 -9.79 5.28 14.75
N ARG A 82 -9.36 6.30 14.00
CA ARG A 82 -8.88 7.58 14.55
C ARG A 82 -10.01 8.57 14.81
N GLU A 83 -9.96 9.20 15.99
CA GLU A 83 -10.96 10.18 16.44
C GLU A 83 -10.82 11.52 15.73
N GLU A 84 -9.62 11.84 15.23
CA GLU A 84 -9.36 13.09 14.51
C GLU A 84 -9.99 13.11 13.11
N TYR A 85 -10.37 11.95 12.57
CA TYR A 85 -11.06 11.88 11.29
C TYR A 85 -12.53 12.31 11.46
N PRO A 86 -13.06 13.21 10.59
CA PRO A 86 -14.36 13.84 10.81
C PRO A 86 -15.57 12.90 10.80
N TYR A 87 -15.40 11.67 10.31
CA TYR A 87 -16.47 10.68 10.17
C TYR A 87 -16.10 9.37 10.85
N ARG A 88 -16.99 8.84 11.71
CA ARG A 88 -16.76 7.54 12.36
C ARG A 88 -17.00 6.35 11.43
N LYS A 89 -17.86 6.52 10.42
CA LYS A 89 -18.18 5.51 9.40
C LYS A 89 -18.04 6.12 8.02
N VAL A 90 -17.34 5.42 7.13
CA VAL A 90 -17.13 5.84 5.73
C VAL A 90 -17.54 4.71 4.81
N VAL A 91 -18.38 5.02 3.83
CA VAL A 91 -18.63 4.12 2.69
C VAL A 91 -17.57 4.41 1.63
N VAL A 92 -16.83 3.39 1.21
CA VAL A 92 -15.78 3.53 0.20
C VAL A 92 -16.42 3.83 -1.15
N PRO A 93 -16.13 4.98 -1.78
CA PRO A 93 -16.73 5.34 -3.07
C PRO A 93 -16.31 4.40 -4.20
N PHE A 94 -17.10 4.37 -5.28
CA PHE A 94 -16.67 3.74 -6.53
C PHE A 94 -15.36 4.35 -7.04
N GLY A 95 -14.49 3.51 -7.58
CA GLY A 95 -13.15 3.90 -8.04
C GLY A 95 -12.16 4.21 -6.91
N HIS A 96 -12.50 3.93 -5.65
CA HIS A 96 -11.62 4.17 -4.50
C HIS A 96 -11.40 2.91 -3.67
N VAL A 97 -10.36 2.92 -2.84
CA VAL A 97 -10.06 1.88 -1.86
C VAL A 97 -9.68 2.50 -0.53
N TRP A 98 -9.95 1.79 0.56
CA TRP A 98 -9.45 2.13 1.88
C TRP A 98 -8.18 1.33 2.16
N VAL A 99 -7.09 2.03 2.49
CA VAL A 99 -5.78 1.40 2.68
C VAL A 99 -5.21 1.72 4.06
N GLU A 100 -4.61 0.72 4.70
CA GLU A 100 -3.99 0.86 6.02
C GLU A 100 -2.61 0.22 6.07
N GLY A 101 -1.77 0.69 6.99
CA GLY A 101 -0.53 0.02 7.29
C GLY A 101 -0.75 -1.10 8.31
N ASP A 102 -0.04 -2.20 8.17
CA ASP A 102 -0.09 -3.30 9.14
C ASP A 102 0.35 -2.87 10.56
N ASN A 103 1.17 -1.81 10.64
CA ASN A 103 1.53 -1.16 11.89
C ASN A 103 0.69 0.11 12.10
N TRP A 104 -0.54 -0.08 12.61
CA TRP A 104 -1.52 0.98 12.83
C TRP A 104 -1.00 2.17 13.66
N ARG A 105 -0.06 1.94 14.59
CA ARG A 105 0.52 2.99 15.45
C ARG A 105 1.42 3.95 14.69
N GLU A 106 1.95 3.50 13.56
CA GLU A 106 3.06 4.13 12.85
C GLU A 106 2.77 4.26 11.36
N SER A 107 1.49 4.35 11.05
CA SER A 107 0.99 4.41 9.70
C SER A 107 0.21 5.70 9.51
N TYR A 108 0.64 6.53 8.55
CA TYR A 108 -0.18 7.59 7.98
C TYR A 108 -0.89 7.03 6.74
N ASP A 109 -2.19 6.77 6.88
CA ASP A 109 -3.00 6.01 5.94
C ASP A 109 -4.45 6.52 5.84
N SER A 110 -5.38 5.73 5.29
CA SER A 110 -6.78 6.15 5.10
C SER A 110 -7.47 6.57 6.39
N ASN A 111 -7.01 6.16 7.58
CA ASN A 111 -7.55 6.69 8.84
C ASN A 111 -7.29 8.19 9.05
N TYR A 112 -6.36 8.78 8.31
CA TYR A 112 -6.05 10.21 8.37
C TYR A 112 -6.67 10.99 7.21
N TYR A 113 -6.64 10.42 6.01
CA TYR A 113 -7.01 11.15 4.79
C TYR A 113 -8.19 10.55 4.02
N GLY A 114 -8.71 9.41 4.47
CA GLY A 114 -9.82 8.73 3.83
C GLY A 114 -9.42 7.80 2.69
N PRO A 115 -10.40 7.36 1.90
CA PRO A 115 -10.16 6.45 0.79
C PRO A 115 -9.34 7.12 -0.32
N ILE A 116 -8.50 6.36 -0.99
CA ILE A 116 -7.68 6.83 -2.13
C ILE A 116 -8.29 6.38 -3.45
N SER A 117 -8.08 7.17 -4.51
CA SER A 117 -8.45 6.75 -5.86
C SER A 117 -7.63 5.54 -6.30
N GLN A 118 -8.29 4.54 -6.90
CA GLN A 118 -7.63 3.38 -7.50
C GLN A 118 -6.63 3.79 -8.59
N ALA A 119 -6.86 4.92 -9.26
CA ALA A 119 -5.95 5.46 -10.27
C ALA A 119 -4.59 5.92 -9.72
N LEU A 120 -4.46 6.07 -8.39
CA LEU A 120 -3.16 6.36 -7.76
C LEU A 120 -2.30 5.10 -7.59
N ILE A 121 -2.89 3.91 -7.72
CA ILE A 121 -2.19 2.64 -7.53
C ILE A 121 -1.26 2.40 -8.72
N VAL A 122 0.02 2.28 -8.41
CA VAL A 122 1.08 2.01 -9.37
C VAL A 122 1.23 0.52 -9.60
N GLY A 123 1.06 -0.29 -8.56
CA GLY A 123 1.19 -1.73 -8.67
C GLY A 123 0.74 -2.50 -7.44
N LYS A 124 0.42 -3.77 -7.67
CA LYS A 124 0.11 -4.76 -6.64
C LYS A 124 1.36 -5.54 -6.28
N GLY A 125 1.59 -5.67 -4.99
CA GLY A 125 2.61 -6.47 -4.39
C GLY A 125 2.47 -7.96 -4.63
N SER A 126 3.56 -8.63 -4.99
CA SER A 126 3.56 -10.08 -5.23
C SER A 126 4.56 -10.85 -4.37
N TYR A 127 5.76 -10.32 -4.12
CA TYR A 127 6.83 -11.08 -3.46
C TYR A 127 7.88 -10.19 -2.78
N ILE A 128 8.46 -10.64 -1.67
CA ILE A 128 9.63 -10.01 -1.02
C ILE A 128 10.90 -10.52 -1.72
N MET A 129 11.54 -9.67 -2.51
CA MET A 129 12.73 -10.01 -3.29
C MET A 129 14.03 -9.99 -2.49
N TRP A 130 14.06 -9.23 -1.38
CA TRP A 130 15.22 -9.15 -0.50
C TRP A 130 14.80 -8.64 0.88
N PRO A 131 15.34 -9.23 1.97
CA PRO A 131 16.25 -10.38 1.98
C PRO A 131 15.51 -11.68 1.62
N LEU A 132 16.22 -12.65 1.01
CA LEU A 132 15.61 -13.84 0.38
C LEU A 132 15.14 -14.90 1.39
N ASP A 133 15.46 -14.72 2.66
CA ASP A 133 15.10 -15.59 3.79
C ASP A 133 13.74 -15.25 4.40
N ARG A 134 12.94 -14.41 3.73
CA ARG A 134 11.57 -14.03 4.11
C ARG A 134 10.51 -14.57 3.18
#